data_AF-A0A673B208-F1
#
_entry.id   AF-A0A673B208-F1
#
_cell.length_a   1.000
_cell.length_b   1.000
_cell.length_c   1.000
_cell.angle_alpha   90.00
_cell.angle_beta   90.00
_cell.angle_gamma   90.00
#
_symmetry.space_group_name_H-M   'P 1'
#
loop_
_entity.id
_entity.type
_entity.pdbx_description
1 polymer ?
#
loop_
_entity_poly.entity_id
_entity_poly.type
_entity_poly.pdbx_seq_one_letter_code
_entity_poly.pdbx_strand_id
1 'polypeptide(L)'
;RLCKMSSESETQPSKSKVCANVFCGAGRECAVNEKGEPSCLCIESCKPHKRSVCGSNGKTYRNHCELHRDACLTGLKIQVAHDGHCQEKKTEQAAASPVVCYAADRNELRSRVIQWLQTEVVPDGWFVKGSNFSDILLKYFKSYDNGDSQLDSSELLKFIQHNESLIELQSYADQESNKLLRSLCVDALIELSDENADWKLSFDEFLNCLKPGFNPPEKKCALEDETYEDGAETQVECNRCVCACGNWVCTAMTCTDKTAAIDDLTDTGAEMTEEEWNLRVAELNKHQVCILCLKYFSVVLISQR
;
A
#
# COMPACT_ATOMS: atom_id res chain seq x y z
N ARG A 1 -96.56 13.11 3.00
CA ARG A 1 -96.68 14.55 3.39
C ARG A 1 -95.48 14.91 4.25
N LEU A 2 -94.86 16.05 3.92
CA LEU A 2 -93.92 16.89 4.68
C LEU A 2 -92.46 16.47 4.91
N CYS A 3 -91.64 17.53 4.88
CA CYS A 3 -90.19 17.67 4.83
C CYS A 3 -89.51 17.95 6.19
N LYS A 4 -88.15 17.84 6.16
CA LYS A 4 -87.09 18.67 6.81
C LYS A 4 -86.74 18.48 8.30
N MET A 5 -85.45 18.24 8.57
CA MET A 5 -84.38 19.19 8.98
C MET A 5 -83.00 18.49 8.84
N SER A 6 -82.00 18.96 8.06
CA SER A 6 -80.86 19.87 8.41
C SER A 6 -80.22 19.54 9.78
N SER A 7 -78.91 19.48 10.01
CA SER A 7 -77.63 19.97 9.45
C SER A 7 -76.54 19.28 10.32
N GLU A 8 -75.28 19.05 9.95
CA GLU A 8 -74.22 19.99 9.58
C GLU A 8 -73.07 19.23 8.90
N SER A 9 -72.48 19.90 7.93
CA SER A 9 -71.27 19.55 7.22
C SER A 9 -70.03 19.87 8.06
N GLU A 10 -69.21 18.87 8.37
CA GLU A 10 -67.78 19.10 8.65
C GLU A 10 -66.97 18.74 7.39
N THR A 11 -66.68 19.77 6.62
CA THR A 11 -65.78 19.76 5.47
C THR A 11 -64.36 19.37 5.91
N GLN A 12 -63.94 18.15 5.55
CA GLN A 12 -62.52 17.81 5.43
C GLN A 12 -61.89 18.78 4.40
N PRO A 13 -60.92 19.61 4.78
CA PRO A 13 -60.27 20.51 3.83
C PRO A 13 -59.53 19.63 2.82
N SER A 14 -60.00 19.63 1.57
CA SER A 14 -59.38 18.88 0.50
C SER A 14 -57.91 19.30 0.39
N LYS A 15 -56.97 18.41 0.75
CA LYS A 15 -55.50 18.57 0.59
C LYS A 15 -55.13 19.12 -0.80
N SER A 16 -55.99 18.91 -1.79
CA SER A 16 -55.81 19.33 -3.19
C SER A 16 -55.89 20.83 -3.47
N LYS A 17 -56.52 21.69 -2.66
CA LYS A 17 -56.63 23.14 -3.01
C LYS A 17 -55.44 23.97 -2.55
N VAL A 18 -54.91 23.70 -1.36
CA VAL A 18 -53.85 24.53 -0.74
C VAL A 18 -52.50 24.37 -1.45
N CYS A 19 -52.18 23.14 -1.87
CA CYS A 19 -50.96 22.82 -2.62
C CYS A 19 -51.13 22.87 -4.14
N ALA A 20 -52.30 23.27 -4.67
CA ALA A 20 -52.64 23.15 -6.09
C ALA A 20 -51.65 23.86 -7.03
N ASN A 21 -51.13 25.02 -6.58
CA ASN A 21 -50.24 25.88 -7.37
C ASN A 21 -48.86 26.06 -6.70
N VAL A 22 -48.50 25.16 -5.77
CA VAL A 22 -47.24 25.25 -5.02
C VAL A 22 -46.22 24.32 -5.65
N PHE A 23 -45.17 24.91 -6.23
CA PHE A 23 -44.05 24.17 -6.80
C PHE A 23 -42.91 24.08 -5.80
N CYS A 24 -42.74 22.90 -5.20
CA CYS A 24 -41.58 22.61 -4.39
C CYS A 24 -40.39 22.20 -5.27
N GLY A 25 -39.18 22.61 -4.88
CA GLY A 25 -37.95 22.21 -5.57
C GLY A 25 -37.73 20.69 -5.56
N ALA A 26 -36.75 20.22 -6.34
CA ALA A 26 -36.46 18.79 -6.45
C ALA A 26 -36.21 18.14 -5.08
N GLY A 27 -36.79 16.95 -4.86
CA GLY A 27 -36.67 16.21 -3.60
C GLY A 27 -37.64 16.65 -2.50
N ARG A 28 -38.57 17.58 -2.81
CA ARG A 28 -39.57 18.11 -1.88
C ARG A 28 -40.98 17.93 -2.40
N GLU A 29 -41.94 17.78 -1.49
CA GLU A 29 -43.37 17.75 -1.76
C GLU A 29 -44.12 18.75 -0.89
N CYS A 30 -45.25 19.25 -1.39
CA CYS A 30 -46.08 20.19 -0.67
C CYS A 30 -46.98 19.44 0.32
N ALA A 31 -46.91 19.83 1.59
CA ALA A 31 -47.78 19.37 2.66
C ALA A 31 -48.42 20.58 3.37
N VAL A 32 -49.63 20.39 3.89
CA VAL A 32 -50.33 21.43 4.66
C VAL A 32 -49.87 21.35 6.11
N ASN A 33 -49.40 22.46 6.68
CA ASN A 33 -48.98 22.53 8.08
C ASN A 33 -50.21 22.58 9.03
N GLU A 34 -49.99 22.52 10.35
CA GLU A 34 -51.06 22.59 11.37
C GLU A 34 -51.88 23.90 11.30
N LYS A 35 -51.34 24.95 10.66
CA LYS A 35 -51.98 26.26 10.47
C LYS A 35 -52.80 26.35 9.18
N GLY A 36 -52.86 25.28 8.38
CA GLY A 36 -53.59 25.27 7.11
C GLY A 36 -52.85 25.90 5.93
N GLU A 37 -51.55 26.17 6.07
CA GLU A 37 -50.71 26.81 5.06
C GLU A 37 -49.85 25.76 4.30
N PRO A 38 -49.49 26.02 3.03
CA PRO A 38 -48.62 25.13 2.28
C PRO A 38 -47.16 25.21 2.76
N SER A 39 -46.51 24.05 2.93
CA SER A 39 -45.11 23.91 3.30
C SER A 39 -44.42 22.86 2.43
N CYS A 40 -43.17 23.11 2.03
CA CYS A 40 -42.38 22.16 1.22
C CYS A 40 -41.49 21.30 2.11
N LEU A 41 -41.87 20.04 2.30
CA LEU A 41 -41.14 19.06 3.09
C LEU A 41 -40.34 18.12 2.19
N CYS A 42 -39.31 17.47 2.74
CA CYS A 42 -38.57 16.45 2.01
C CYS A 42 -39.47 15.24 1.73
N ILE A 43 -39.38 14.68 0.53
CA ILE A 43 -40.15 13.49 0.15
C ILE A 43 -39.81 12.33 1.09
N GLU A 44 -40.83 11.66 1.64
CA GLU A 44 -40.62 10.56 2.57
C GLU A 44 -40.06 9.30 1.88
N SER A 45 -40.59 8.98 0.70
CA SER A 45 -40.22 7.78 -0.07
C SER A 45 -40.29 8.00 -1.58
N CYS A 46 -39.31 7.46 -2.30
CA CYS A 46 -39.24 7.53 -3.76
C CYS A 46 -39.84 6.28 -4.41
N LYS A 47 -40.41 6.44 -5.61
CA LYS A 47 -40.88 5.30 -6.40
C LYS A 47 -39.71 4.37 -6.73
N PRO A 48 -39.90 3.04 -6.65
CA PRO A 48 -38.84 2.09 -6.96
C PRO A 48 -38.59 2.07 -8.48
N HIS A 49 -37.61 2.86 -8.92
CA HIS A 49 -37.08 2.85 -10.27
C HIS A 49 -35.56 2.65 -10.20
N LYS A 50 -35.02 1.74 -11.02
CA LYS A 50 -33.58 1.47 -11.09
C LYS A 50 -32.98 2.19 -12.29
N ARG A 51 -32.55 3.44 -12.09
CA ARG A 51 -31.77 4.23 -13.04
C ARG A 51 -30.71 4.96 -12.22
N SER A 52 -29.61 4.27 -11.93
CA SER A 52 -28.58 4.77 -11.03
C SER A 52 -27.96 6.06 -11.54
N VAL A 53 -27.59 6.95 -10.62
CA VAL A 53 -26.99 8.26 -10.93
C VAL A 53 -25.87 8.55 -9.95
N CYS A 54 -24.81 9.22 -10.42
CA CYS A 54 -23.73 9.67 -9.57
C CYS A 54 -24.01 11.08 -9.04
N GLY A 55 -23.95 11.26 -7.72
CA GLY A 55 -24.03 12.58 -7.11
C GLY A 55 -22.70 13.32 -7.17
N SER A 56 -22.75 14.65 -7.15
CA SER A 56 -21.59 15.54 -7.05
C SER A 56 -20.78 15.33 -5.75
N ASN A 57 -21.34 14.61 -4.78
CA ASN A 57 -20.70 14.16 -3.55
C ASN A 57 -20.00 12.79 -3.68
N GLY A 58 -19.91 12.21 -4.89
CA GLY A 58 -19.27 10.92 -5.14
C GLY A 58 -20.07 9.70 -4.66
N LYS A 59 -21.32 9.88 -4.23
CA LYS A 59 -22.21 8.80 -3.81
C LYS A 59 -23.14 8.39 -4.94
N THR A 60 -23.28 7.08 -5.15
CA THR A 60 -24.24 6.53 -6.11
C THR A 60 -25.63 6.45 -5.51
N TYR A 61 -26.63 6.96 -6.25
CA TYR A 61 -28.03 6.88 -5.90
C TYR A 61 -28.78 5.95 -6.84
N ARG A 62 -29.77 5.21 -6.33
CA ARG A 62 -30.57 4.26 -7.12
C ARG A 62 -31.38 4.93 -8.24
N ASN A 63 -31.72 6.20 -8.05
CA ASN A 63 -32.39 7.09 -9.02
C ASN A 63 -32.25 8.56 -8.63
N HIS A 64 -32.66 9.47 -9.52
CA HIS A 64 -32.66 10.92 -9.28
C HIS A 64 -33.49 11.35 -8.06
N CYS A 65 -34.61 10.67 -7.78
CA CYS A 65 -35.46 11.02 -6.64
C CYS A 65 -34.70 10.81 -5.32
N GLU A 66 -34.01 9.68 -5.17
CA GLU A 66 -33.19 9.39 -3.99
C GLU A 66 -32.06 10.40 -3.80
N LEU A 67 -31.43 10.86 -4.89
CA LEU A 67 -30.40 11.90 -4.85
C LEU A 67 -30.95 13.22 -4.29
N HIS A 68 -32.08 13.69 -4.84
CA HIS A 68 -32.68 14.94 -4.39
C HIS A 68 -33.29 14.84 -2.99
N ARG A 69 -33.81 13.67 -2.61
CA ARG A 69 -34.27 13.40 -1.25
C ARG A 69 -33.12 13.50 -0.25
N ASP A 70 -31.97 12.87 -0.53
CA ASP A 70 -30.78 12.97 0.31
C ASP A 70 -30.28 14.42 0.42
N ALA A 71 -30.27 15.16 -0.70
CA ALA A 71 -29.94 16.59 -0.71
C ALA A 71 -30.86 17.41 0.20
N CYS A 72 -32.16 17.09 0.20
CA CYS A 72 -33.13 17.75 1.06
C CYS A 72 -32.93 17.42 2.54
N LEU A 73 -32.77 16.14 2.88
CA LEU A 73 -32.64 15.66 4.25
C LEU A 73 -31.33 16.12 4.90
N THR A 74 -30.23 16.14 4.15
CA THR A 74 -28.91 16.56 4.64
C THR A 74 -28.70 18.08 4.59
N GLY A 75 -29.54 18.81 3.85
CA GLY A 75 -29.35 20.23 3.59
C GLY A 75 -28.15 20.53 2.67
N LEU A 76 -27.55 19.52 2.06
CA LEU A 76 -26.40 19.66 1.17
C LEU A 76 -26.85 19.85 -0.27
N LYS A 77 -26.15 20.70 -1.02
CA LYS A 77 -26.38 20.87 -2.45
C LYS A 77 -25.72 19.72 -3.22
N ILE A 78 -26.52 18.70 -3.53
CA ILE A 78 -26.09 17.53 -4.33
C ILE A 78 -26.69 17.64 -5.72
N GLN A 79 -25.84 17.68 -6.74
CA GLN A 79 -26.25 17.67 -8.15
C GLN A 79 -25.91 16.33 -8.79
N VAL A 80 -26.53 16.02 -9.92
CA VAL A 80 -26.12 14.85 -10.73
C VAL A 80 -24.80 15.21 -11.39
N ALA A 81 -23.77 14.42 -11.14
CA ALA A 81 -22.49 14.52 -11.83
C ALA A 81 -22.57 13.85 -13.22
N HIS A 82 -23.09 12.61 -13.26
CA HIS A 82 -23.37 11.89 -14.50
C HIS A 82 -24.39 10.77 -14.26
N ASP A 83 -24.98 10.26 -15.34
CA ASP A 83 -25.84 9.08 -15.31
C ASP A 83 -25.03 7.79 -15.07
N GLY A 84 -25.63 6.82 -14.41
CA GLY A 84 -24.97 5.57 -14.02
C GLY A 84 -24.44 5.58 -12.59
N HIS A 85 -23.75 4.52 -12.20
CA HIS A 85 -23.08 4.47 -10.90
C HIS A 85 -21.92 5.45 -10.90
N CYS A 86 -21.64 6.12 -9.78
CA CYS A 86 -20.35 6.80 -9.65
C CYS A 86 -19.27 5.78 -10.01
N GLN A 87 -18.33 6.22 -10.85
CA GLN A 87 -17.07 5.51 -10.89
C GLN A 87 -16.62 5.48 -9.43
N GLU A 88 -16.44 4.28 -8.89
CA GLU A 88 -15.57 4.19 -7.74
C GLU A 88 -14.35 5.00 -8.17
N LYS A 89 -14.01 6.01 -7.37
CA LYS A 89 -12.59 6.18 -7.16
C LYS A 89 -12.18 4.79 -6.64
N LYS A 90 -11.81 3.90 -7.57
CA LYS A 90 -10.49 3.34 -7.50
C LYS A 90 -9.71 4.57 -7.10
N THR A 91 -9.42 4.69 -5.80
CA THR A 91 -8.03 4.92 -5.45
C THR A 91 -7.34 4.09 -6.50
N GLU A 92 -6.88 4.75 -7.57
CA GLU A 92 -5.71 4.26 -8.23
C GLU A 92 -4.89 3.88 -7.02
N GLN A 93 -4.78 2.58 -6.76
CA GLN A 93 -3.68 2.09 -5.99
C GLN A 93 -2.56 2.64 -6.86
N ALA A 94 -2.11 3.86 -6.55
CA ALA A 94 -0.94 4.45 -7.12
C ALA A 94 0.04 3.31 -6.97
N ALA A 95 0.41 2.67 -8.10
CA ALA A 95 0.94 1.31 -8.10
C ALA A 95 1.79 1.12 -6.85
N ALA A 96 1.31 0.29 -5.91
CA ALA A 96 1.72 0.38 -4.51
C ALA A 96 3.24 0.50 -4.45
N SER A 97 3.77 1.59 -3.89
CA SER A 97 5.21 1.81 -3.94
C SER A 97 5.94 0.62 -3.32
N PRO A 98 7.02 0.13 -3.95
CA PRO A 98 7.72 -1.03 -3.45
C PRO A 98 8.29 -0.73 -2.06
N VAL A 99 8.36 -1.75 -1.22
CA VAL A 99 9.10 -1.67 0.04
C VAL A 99 10.58 -1.63 -0.33
N VAL A 100 11.27 -0.58 0.09
CA VAL A 100 12.69 -0.37 -0.16
C VAL A 100 13.43 0.00 1.11
N CYS A 101 14.73 -0.29 1.16
CA CYS A 101 15.63 0.20 2.21
C CYS A 101 16.38 1.43 1.71
N TYR A 102 15.99 2.60 2.21
CA TYR A 102 16.71 3.84 1.90
C TYR A 102 18.06 3.87 2.60
N ALA A 103 18.98 4.71 2.11
CA ALA A 103 20.28 4.90 2.73
C ALA A 103 20.13 5.32 4.21
N ALA A 104 19.09 6.11 4.52
CA ALA A 104 18.74 6.50 5.87
C ALA A 104 18.33 5.30 6.74
N ASP A 105 17.46 4.40 6.26
CA ASP A 105 17.00 3.22 7.01
C ASP A 105 18.17 2.25 7.28
N ARG A 106 19.03 2.01 6.28
CA ARG A 106 20.23 1.19 6.42
C ARG A 106 21.18 1.78 7.48
N ASN A 107 21.41 3.08 7.42
CA ASN A 107 22.31 3.78 8.35
C ASN A 107 21.75 3.79 9.77
N GLU A 108 20.42 3.95 9.92
CA GLU A 108 19.73 3.87 11.21
C GLU A 108 19.84 2.46 11.79
N LEU A 109 19.57 1.42 11.00
CA LEU A 109 19.71 0.02 11.41
C LEU A 109 21.11 -0.25 11.96
N ARG A 110 22.12 0.12 11.18
CA ARG A 110 23.54 0.00 11.53
C ARG A 110 23.86 0.74 12.82
N SER A 111 23.38 1.97 12.98
CA SER A 111 23.65 2.79 14.17
C SER A 111 23.05 2.18 15.43
N ARG A 112 21.84 1.60 15.35
CA ARG A 112 21.21 0.89 16.46
C ARG A 112 21.96 -0.37 16.86
N VAL A 113 22.42 -1.15 15.88
CA VAL A 113 23.24 -2.34 16.14
C VAL A 113 24.53 -1.96 16.85
N ILE A 114 25.22 -0.92 16.37
CA ILE A 114 26.47 -0.43 16.99
C ILE A 114 26.21 0.05 18.42
N GLN A 115 25.16 0.84 18.62
CA GLN A 115 24.79 1.34 19.95
C GLN A 115 24.52 0.18 20.91
N TRP A 116 23.76 -0.83 20.50
CA TRP A 116 23.53 -2.03 21.29
C TRP A 116 24.85 -2.75 21.63
N LEU A 117 25.70 -3.01 20.65
CA LEU A 117 26.99 -3.68 20.87
C LEU A 117 27.90 -2.88 21.82
N GLN A 118 27.84 -1.54 21.78
CA GLN A 118 28.58 -0.69 22.71
C GLN A 118 28.10 -0.86 24.15
N THR A 119 26.82 -1.17 24.39
CA THR A 119 26.31 -1.46 25.74
C THR A 119 26.82 -2.79 26.32
N GLU A 120 27.27 -3.71 25.47
CA GLU A 120 27.85 -5.01 25.86
C GLU A 120 29.35 -4.94 26.19
N VAL A 121 30.02 -3.82 25.87
CA VAL A 121 31.45 -3.62 26.13
C VAL A 121 31.68 -3.46 27.63
N VAL A 122 32.48 -4.35 28.21
CA VAL A 122 32.82 -4.32 29.64
C VAL A 122 34.19 -3.66 29.82
N PRO A 123 34.30 -2.55 30.58
CA PRO A 123 35.58 -1.89 30.80
C PRO A 123 36.55 -2.76 31.62
N ASP A 124 37.85 -2.51 31.46
CA ASP A 124 38.88 -3.22 32.21
C ASP A 124 38.69 -3.03 33.72
N GLY A 125 38.60 -4.16 34.43
CA GLY A 125 38.52 -4.20 35.88
C GLY A 125 39.89 -4.42 36.52
N TRP A 126 40.00 -4.15 37.82
CA TRP A 126 41.24 -4.34 38.57
C TRP A 126 41.74 -5.80 38.57
N PHE A 127 40.85 -6.77 38.43
CA PHE A 127 41.15 -8.21 38.53
C PHE A 127 40.74 -9.03 37.29
N VAL A 128 40.03 -8.43 36.33
CA VAL A 128 39.53 -9.12 35.14
C VAL A 128 39.71 -8.19 33.94
N LYS A 129 40.33 -8.71 32.88
CA LYS A 129 40.42 -7.99 31.61
C LYS A 129 39.01 -7.82 31.06
N GLY A 130 38.64 -6.59 30.71
CA GLY A 130 37.39 -6.26 30.07
C GLY A 130 37.31 -6.83 28.65
N SER A 131 36.19 -6.57 27.99
CA SER A 131 36.01 -6.88 26.57
C SER A 131 36.17 -5.59 25.77
N ASN A 132 36.85 -5.66 24.62
CA ASN A 132 36.81 -4.57 23.65
C ASN A 132 35.70 -4.81 22.62
N PHE A 133 35.39 -3.80 21.80
CA PHE A 133 34.34 -3.89 20.78
C PHE A 133 34.57 -5.03 19.78
N SER A 134 35.82 -5.27 19.38
CA SER A 134 36.19 -6.37 18.47
C SER A 134 35.97 -7.74 19.10
N ASP A 135 36.22 -7.91 20.40
CA ASP A 135 35.98 -9.16 21.13
C ASP A 135 34.48 -9.49 21.18
N ILE A 136 33.64 -8.47 21.41
CA ILE A 136 32.18 -8.61 21.40
C ILE A 136 31.68 -8.99 20.00
N LEU A 137 32.16 -8.30 18.96
CA LEU A 137 31.84 -8.65 17.58
C LEU A 137 32.24 -10.09 17.23
N LEU A 138 33.45 -10.51 17.60
CA LEU A 138 33.94 -11.87 17.33
C LEU A 138 33.09 -12.93 18.03
N LYS A 139 32.62 -12.66 19.25
CA LYS A 139 31.69 -13.54 19.97
C LYS A 139 30.38 -13.70 19.19
N TYR A 140 29.78 -12.60 18.71
CA TYR A 140 28.53 -12.67 17.95
C TYR A 140 28.71 -13.30 16.58
N PHE A 141 29.76 -12.94 15.85
CA PHE A 141 30.12 -13.56 14.56
C PHE A 141 30.14 -15.09 14.67
N LYS A 142 30.90 -15.63 15.62
CA LYS A 142 30.98 -17.09 15.86
C LYS A 142 29.69 -17.73 16.35
N SER A 143 28.80 -16.96 16.96
CA SER A 143 27.53 -17.49 17.48
C SER A 143 26.48 -17.67 16.38
N TYR A 144 26.61 -16.91 15.29
CA TYR A 144 25.65 -16.89 14.18
C TYR A 144 26.18 -17.53 12.90
N ASP A 145 27.49 -17.65 12.74
CA ASP A 145 28.17 -18.43 11.69
C ASP A 145 27.82 -19.93 11.82
N ASN A 146 27.41 -20.54 10.72
CA ASN A 146 27.12 -21.97 10.63
C ASN A 146 28.36 -22.88 10.54
N GLY A 147 29.56 -22.30 10.59
CA GLY A 147 30.85 -22.99 10.52
C GLY A 147 31.58 -22.80 9.19
N ASP A 148 31.08 -21.95 8.30
CA ASP A 148 31.75 -21.57 7.05
C ASP A 148 32.64 -20.32 7.20
N SER A 149 32.75 -19.80 8.42
CA SER A 149 33.57 -18.63 8.80
C SER A 149 33.17 -17.36 8.07
N GLN A 150 31.93 -17.28 7.62
CA GLN A 150 31.32 -16.15 6.94
C GLN A 150 29.92 -15.92 7.51
N LEU A 151 29.34 -14.75 7.24
CA LEU A 151 27.94 -14.47 7.55
C LEU A 151 27.18 -14.17 6.27
N ASP A 152 26.20 -15.01 5.95
CA ASP A 152 25.25 -14.76 4.88
C ASP A 152 24.07 -13.85 5.34
N SER A 153 23.21 -13.45 4.40
CA SER A 153 22.02 -12.63 4.69
C SER A 153 21.12 -13.20 5.78
N SER A 154 20.99 -14.52 5.87
CA SER A 154 20.12 -15.18 6.85
C SER A 154 20.76 -15.18 8.24
N GLU A 155 22.06 -15.40 8.33
CA GLU A 155 22.82 -15.39 9.58
C GLU A 155 22.93 -13.98 10.14
N LEU A 156 23.25 -13.00 9.28
CA LEU A 156 23.30 -11.59 9.67
C LEU A 156 21.93 -11.08 10.10
N LEU A 157 20.85 -11.47 9.40
CA LEU A 157 19.49 -11.12 9.80
C LEU A 157 19.14 -11.70 11.18
N LYS A 158 19.50 -12.97 11.47
CA LYS A 158 19.30 -13.58 12.79
C LYS A 158 20.09 -12.86 13.88
N PHE A 159 21.32 -12.41 13.57
CA PHE A 159 22.11 -11.59 14.48
C PHE A 159 21.41 -10.26 14.79
N ILE A 160 20.94 -9.55 13.77
CA ILE A 160 20.21 -8.28 13.95
C ILE A 160 18.91 -8.48 14.74
N GLN A 161 18.25 -9.63 14.57
CA GLN A 161 17.03 -9.99 15.30
C GLN A 161 17.28 -10.42 16.76
N HIS A 162 18.54 -10.58 17.20
CA HIS A 162 18.87 -10.99 18.57
C HIS A 162 18.20 -10.10 19.62
N ASN A 163 18.14 -8.80 19.34
CA ASN A 163 17.53 -7.80 20.22
C ASN A 163 16.52 -6.94 19.45
N GLU A 164 15.49 -7.61 18.91
CA GLU A 164 14.49 -7.04 18.00
C GLU A 164 13.90 -5.71 18.52
N SER A 165 13.66 -5.60 19.83
CA SER A 165 13.08 -4.40 20.45
C SER A 165 14.00 -3.18 20.45
N LEU A 166 15.33 -3.35 20.47
CA LEU A 166 16.28 -2.24 20.42
C LEU A 166 16.61 -1.82 18.98
N ILE A 167 16.43 -2.73 18.02
CA ILE A 167 16.85 -2.56 16.62
C ILE A 167 15.63 -2.38 15.69
N GLU A 168 14.49 -1.99 16.26
CA GLU A 168 13.24 -1.88 15.51
C GLU A 168 13.23 -0.70 14.52
N LEU A 169 13.08 -0.99 13.23
CA LEU A 169 12.72 -0.02 12.19
C LEU A 169 11.21 -0.01 12.01
N GLN A 170 10.58 1.16 12.04
CA GLN A 170 9.13 1.38 11.90
C GLN A 170 8.84 2.40 10.79
N SER A 171 9.39 2.17 9.59
CA SER A 171 9.19 3.07 8.44
C SER A 171 7.86 2.80 7.71
N TYR A 172 7.25 1.63 7.93
CA TYR A 172 5.97 1.22 7.33
C TYR A 172 4.88 1.00 8.38
N ALA A 173 3.61 1.11 7.98
CA ALA A 173 2.47 0.94 8.88
C ALA A 173 2.22 -0.54 9.25
N ASP A 174 2.58 -1.48 8.38
CA ASP A 174 2.36 -2.91 8.57
C ASP A 174 3.64 -3.65 8.96
N GLN A 175 3.49 -4.67 9.81
CA GLN A 175 4.61 -5.42 10.37
C GLN A 175 5.35 -6.25 9.31
N GLU A 176 4.67 -6.69 8.26
CA GLU A 176 5.24 -7.54 7.21
C GLU A 176 6.21 -6.74 6.33
N SER A 177 5.82 -5.52 5.92
CA SER A 177 6.70 -4.58 5.22
C SER A 177 7.90 -4.18 6.07
N ASN A 178 7.72 -3.97 7.38
CA ASN A 178 8.87 -3.70 8.26
C ASN A 178 9.81 -4.92 8.39
N LYS A 179 9.32 -6.17 8.31
CA LYS A 179 10.19 -7.37 8.25
C LYS A 179 10.96 -7.44 6.94
N LEU A 180 10.30 -7.10 5.83
CA LEU A 180 10.93 -7.02 4.52
C LEU A 180 11.99 -5.92 4.47
N LEU A 181 11.67 -4.71 4.97
CA LEU A 181 12.61 -3.60 5.12
C LEU A 181 13.89 -4.02 5.84
N ARG A 182 13.76 -4.70 6.99
CA ARG A 182 14.93 -5.19 7.74
C ARG A 182 15.78 -6.15 6.90
N SER A 183 15.16 -7.04 6.14
CA SER A 183 15.87 -7.97 5.27
C SER A 183 16.61 -7.23 4.14
N LEU A 184 15.95 -6.25 3.50
CA LEU A 184 16.57 -5.42 2.46
C LEU A 184 17.73 -4.60 2.99
N CYS A 185 17.61 -4.05 4.20
CA CYS A 185 18.69 -3.30 4.83
C CYS A 185 19.86 -4.20 5.25
N VAL A 186 19.62 -5.46 5.63
CA VAL A 186 20.67 -6.46 5.85
C VAL A 186 21.45 -6.71 4.56
N ASP A 187 20.76 -6.96 3.45
CA ASP A 187 21.40 -7.19 2.16
C ASP A 187 22.22 -5.95 1.72
N ALA A 188 21.68 -4.75 1.92
CA ALA A 188 22.40 -3.50 1.65
C ALA A 188 23.63 -3.27 2.55
N LEU A 189 23.65 -3.83 3.77
CA LEU A 189 24.83 -3.77 4.64
C LEU A 189 25.92 -4.76 4.22
N ILE A 190 25.54 -5.93 3.72
CA ILE A 190 26.47 -6.91 3.15
C ILE A 190 27.14 -6.29 1.93
N GLU A 191 26.36 -5.84 0.95
CA GLU A 191 26.86 -5.24 -0.30
C GLU A 191 27.73 -3.99 -0.08
N LEU A 192 27.59 -3.32 1.07
CA LEU A 192 28.40 -2.16 1.41
C LEU A 192 29.83 -2.54 1.85
N SER A 193 29.97 -3.68 2.51
CA SER A 193 31.20 -4.06 3.22
C SER A 193 31.87 -5.29 2.62
N ASP A 194 31.19 -5.99 1.72
CA ASP A 194 31.69 -7.11 0.93
C ASP A 194 32.72 -6.60 -0.09
N GLU A 195 34.00 -6.75 0.23
CA GLU A 195 35.11 -6.26 -0.60
C GLU A 195 35.42 -7.21 -1.75
N ASN A 196 35.10 -8.50 -1.59
CA ASN A 196 35.45 -9.56 -2.54
C ASN A 196 34.28 -9.96 -3.47
N ALA A 197 33.08 -9.41 -3.23
CA ALA A 197 31.84 -9.62 -3.96
C ALA A 197 31.32 -11.07 -3.91
N ASP A 198 31.52 -11.78 -2.79
CA ASP A 198 31.02 -13.15 -2.56
C ASP A 198 29.63 -13.22 -1.90
N TRP A 199 29.02 -12.06 -1.62
CA TRP A 199 27.72 -11.87 -0.98
C TRP A 199 27.66 -12.38 0.47
N LYS A 200 28.81 -12.50 1.11
CA LYS A 200 28.93 -12.85 2.52
C LYS A 200 29.87 -11.88 3.21
N LEU A 201 29.89 -11.93 4.54
CA LEU A 201 30.83 -11.16 5.34
C LEU A 201 31.81 -12.11 6.03
N SER A 202 33.08 -12.01 5.65
CA SER A 202 34.17 -12.46 6.52
C SER A 202 34.18 -11.66 7.83
N PHE A 203 34.93 -12.11 8.83
CA PHE A 203 35.02 -11.38 10.10
C PHE A 203 35.56 -9.95 9.92
N ASP A 204 36.52 -9.75 9.02
CA ASP A 204 37.11 -8.42 8.78
C ASP A 204 36.09 -7.48 8.11
N GLU A 205 35.29 -7.97 7.16
CA GLU A 205 34.22 -7.21 6.52
C GLU A 205 33.09 -6.90 7.51
N PHE A 206 32.72 -7.86 8.35
CA PHE A 206 31.76 -7.66 9.44
C PHE A 206 32.24 -6.60 10.45
N LEU A 207 33.52 -6.66 10.83
CA LEU A 207 34.15 -5.68 11.72
C LEU A 207 34.17 -4.29 11.10
N ASN A 208 34.50 -4.17 9.82
CA ASN A 208 34.49 -2.90 9.08
C ASN A 208 33.06 -2.35 8.96
N CYS A 209 32.09 -3.22 8.67
CA CYS A 209 30.67 -2.87 8.58
C CYS A 209 30.17 -2.18 9.86
N LEU A 210 30.46 -2.74 11.03
CA LEU A 210 29.94 -2.25 12.32
C LEU A 210 30.90 -1.30 13.07
N LYS A 211 31.92 -0.77 12.41
CA LYS A 211 32.86 0.16 13.04
C LYS A 211 32.19 1.49 13.41
N PRO A 212 32.18 1.95 14.68
CA PRO A 212 31.44 3.16 15.10
C PRO A 212 31.78 4.46 14.36
N GLY A 213 33.01 4.59 13.86
CA GLY A 213 33.47 5.77 13.11
C GLY A 213 33.36 5.66 11.59
N PHE A 214 32.84 4.56 11.06
CA PHE A 214 32.64 4.39 9.62
C PHE A 214 31.32 5.04 9.20
N ASN A 215 31.39 5.93 8.21
CA ASN A 215 30.23 6.54 7.57
C ASN A 215 30.02 5.88 6.20
N PRO A 216 28.97 5.07 6.01
CA PRO A 216 28.65 4.45 4.73
C PRO A 216 28.60 5.49 3.59
N PRO A 217 29.33 5.30 2.48
CA PRO A 217 29.16 6.13 1.30
C PRO A 217 27.74 6.04 0.76
N GLU A 218 27.25 7.15 0.21
CA GLU A 218 26.01 7.16 -0.55
C GLU A 218 26.26 6.62 -1.96
N LYS A 219 25.49 5.59 -2.35
CA LYS A 219 25.46 5.05 -3.71
C LYS A 219 24.27 5.65 -4.45
N LYS A 220 24.50 6.16 -5.66
CA LYS A 220 23.46 6.65 -6.58
C LYS A 220 23.03 5.55 -7.53
N CYS A 221 21.76 5.51 -7.91
CA CYS A 221 21.30 4.57 -8.93
C CYS A 221 21.66 5.10 -10.31
N ALA A 222 22.08 4.23 -11.22
CA ALA A 222 22.27 4.55 -12.63
C ALA A 222 21.06 4.09 -13.44
N LEU A 223 20.58 4.93 -14.34
CA LEU A 223 19.58 4.55 -15.35
C LEU A 223 19.97 5.23 -16.66
N GLU A 224 20.24 4.42 -17.69
CA GLU A 224 20.83 4.90 -18.95
C GLU A 224 22.14 5.68 -18.67
N ASP A 225 22.26 6.92 -19.15
CA ASP A 225 23.44 7.77 -18.96
C ASP A 225 23.30 8.73 -17.76
N GLU A 226 22.26 8.59 -16.93
CA GLU A 226 21.96 9.47 -15.81
C GLU A 226 22.10 8.79 -14.44
N THR A 227 22.40 9.59 -13.41
CA THR A 227 22.52 9.14 -12.03
C THR A 227 21.44 9.77 -11.15
N TYR A 228 20.82 8.97 -10.32
CA TYR A 228 19.66 9.31 -9.50
C TYR A 228 19.96 9.16 -8.02
N GLU A 229 19.41 10.07 -7.21
CA GLU A 229 19.55 10.04 -5.76
C GLU A 229 18.56 9.06 -5.11
N ASP A 230 18.87 8.67 -3.88
CA ASP A 230 18.02 7.82 -3.05
C ASP A 230 16.61 8.42 -2.95
N GLY A 231 15.58 7.61 -3.19
CA GLY A 231 14.18 8.05 -3.25
C GLY A 231 13.71 8.55 -4.63
N ALA A 232 14.58 8.64 -5.64
CA ALA A 232 14.15 8.92 -7.00
C ALA A 232 13.18 7.84 -7.49
N GLU A 233 12.11 8.25 -8.18
CA GLU A 233 11.11 7.33 -8.72
C GLU A 233 11.14 7.33 -10.25
N THR A 234 10.93 6.17 -10.84
CA THR A 234 10.67 6.01 -12.27
C THR A 234 9.58 4.98 -12.50
N GLN A 235 9.11 4.88 -13.74
CA GLN A 235 8.09 3.92 -14.12
C GLN A 235 8.56 3.13 -15.33
N VAL A 236 8.56 1.80 -15.21
CA VAL A 236 8.86 0.88 -16.30
C VAL A 236 7.59 0.10 -16.60
N GLU A 237 6.98 0.38 -17.75
CA GLU A 237 5.66 -0.15 -18.12
C GLU A 237 4.58 0.20 -17.07
N CYS A 238 4.00 -0.80 -16.40
CA CYS A 238 3.07 -0.62 -15.30
C CYS A 238 3.72 -0.69 -13.91
N ASN A 239 5.03 -0.94 -13.85
CA ASN A 239 5.75 -1.15 -12.60
C ASN A 239 6.39 0.16 -12.12
N ARG A 240 6.16 0.49 -10.84
CA ARG A 240 6.80 1.64 -10.19
C ARG A 240 8.15 1.19 -9.64
N CYS A 241 9.19 1.95 -9.95
CA CYS A 241 10.55 1.70 -9.49
C CYS A 241 11.05 2.84 -8.62
N VAL A 242 11.77 2.51 -7.55
CA VAL A 242 12.35 3.47 -6.61
C VAL A 242 13.84 3.18 -6.47
N CYS A 243 14.66 4.22 -6.58
CA CYS A 243 16.09 4.17 -6.30
C CYS A 243 16.30 4.08 -4.78
N ALA A 244 16.96 3.02 -4.32
CA ALA A 244 17.22 2.80 -2.91
C ALA A 244 18.60 2.15 -2.70
N CYS A 245 19.44 2.78 -1.89
CA CYS A 245 20.82 2.35 -1.61
C CYS A 245 21.69 2.10 -2.86
N GLY A 246 21.42 2.78 -3.97
CA GLY A 246 22.15 2.61 -5.23
C GLY A 246 21.55 1.60 -6.20
N ASN A 247 20.44 0.95 -5.82
CA ASN A 247 19.75 -0.05 -6.65
C ASN A 247 18.31 0.38 -6.97
N TRP A 248 17.85 0.11 -8.20
CA TRP A 248 16.45 0.30 -8.58
C TRP A 248 15.60 -0.89 -8.14
N VAL A 249 14.62 -0.65 -7.27
CA VAL A 249 13.68 -1.68 -6.82
C VAL A 249 12.31 -1.40 -7.43
N CYS A 250 11.71 -2.39 -8.08
CA CYS A 250 10.47 -2.22 -8.83
C CYS A 250 9.35 -3.10 -8.28
N THR A 251 8.11 -2.64 -8.41
CA THR A 251 6.95 -3.53 -8.26
C THR A 251 7.00 -4.63 -9.33
N ALA A 252 6.43 -5.80 -9.04
CA ALA A 252 6.40 -6.94 -9.96
C ALA A 252 4.94 -7.28 -10.33
N MET A 253 4.30 -6.42 -11.11
CA MET A 253 2.95 -6.64 -11.66
C MET A 253 3.04 -7.03 -13.13
N THR A 254 2.14 -7.92 -13.55
CA THR A 254 1.95 -8.23 -14.98
C THR A 254 1.20 -7.09 -15.65
N CYS A 255 1.84 -6.43 -16.60
CA CYS A 255 1.24 -5.34 -17.35
C CYS A 255 0.31 -5.91 -18.41
N THR A 256 -1.00 -5.82 -18.19
CA THR A 256 -1.97 -6.07 -19.26
C THR A 256 -2.11 -4.79 -20.06
N ASP A 257 -1.81 -4.86 -21.37
CA ASP A 257 -1.98 -3.73 -22.26
C ASP A 257 -3.42 -3.21 -22.15
N LYS A 258 -3.57 -1.93 -21.85
CA LYS A 258 -4.84 -1.21 -22.02
C LYS A 258 -5.12 -1.03 -23.52
N THR A 259 -5.38 -2.14 -24.22
CA THR A 259 -6.08 -2.17 -25.51
C THR A 259 -7.04 -3.37 -25.59
N ALA A 260 -7.77 -3.63 -24.51
CA ALA A 260 -8.97 -4.45 -24.56
C ALA A 260 -10.09 -3.75 -23.77
N ALA A 261 -10.57 -2.64 -24.32
CA ALA A 261 -11.94 -2.24 -24.05
C ALA A 261 -12.83 -3.23 -24.82
N ILE A 262 -13.63 -4.00 -24.07
CA ILE A 262 -14.93 -4.54 -24.48
C ILE A 262 -14.91 -5.32 -25.81
N ASP A 263 -14.73 -6.64 -25.74
CA ASP A 263 -15.75 -7.56 -26.25
C ASP A 263 -15.52 -8.98 -25.71
N ASP A 264 -16.63 -9.69 -25.54
CA ASP A 264 -16.80 -11.09 -25.18
C ASP A 264 -16.46 -11.56 -23.76
N LEU A 265 -17.46 -11.36 -22.90
CA LEU A 265 -18.01 -12.48 -22.12
C LEU A 265 -18.48 -13.59 -23.08
N THR A 266 -17.57 -14.47 -23.48
CA THR A 266 -17.93 -15.86 -23.78
C THR A 266 -16.95 -16.81 -23.10
N ASP A 267 -17.48 -17.45 -22.07
CA ASP A 267 -17.04 -18.69 -21.46
C ASP A 267 -16.65 -19.74 -22.53
N THR A 268 -15.35 -20.00 -22.64
CA THR A 268 -14.84 -21.34 -22.97
C THR A 268 -13.55 -21.56 -22.17
N GLY A 269 -13.65 -22.32 -21.09
CA GLY A 269 -12.48 -22.88 -20.39
C GLY A 269 -11.67 -23.75 -21.33
N ALA A 270 -10.45 -23.31 -21.66
CA ALA A 270 -9.41 -24.16 -22.18
C ALA A 270 -8.50 -24.54 -21.00
N GLU A 271 -8.70 -25.74 -20.44
CA GLU A 271 -7.71 -26.36 -19.55
C GLU A 271 -6.45 -26.67 -20.37
N MET A 272 -5.33 -26.08 -19.94
CA MET A 272 -4.01 -26.33 -20.49
C MET A 272 -3.58 -27.77 -20.21
N THR A 273 -2.94 -28.43 -21.18
CA THR A 273 -2.57 -29.84 -21.05
C THR A 273 -1.39 -30.03 -20.08
N GLU A 274 -1.29 -31.21 -19.45
CA GLU A 274 -0.23 -31.54 -18.49
C GLU A 274 1.18 -31.44 -19.09
N GLU A 275 1.31 -31.69 -20.40
CA GLU A 275 2.57 -31.55 -21.15
C GLU A 275 2.97 -30.08 -21.35
N GLU A 276 2.01 -29.20 -21.67
CA GLU A 276 2.24 -27.75 -21.78
C GLU A 276 2.54 -27.11 -20.41
N TRP A 277 1.89 -27.60 -19.35
CA TRP A 277 2.18 -27.19 -17.98
C TRP A 277 3.60 -27.60 -17.57
N ASN A 278 4.00 -28.85 -17.86
CA ASN A 278 5.33 -29.34 -17.55
C ASN A 278 6.43 -28.64 -18.37
N LEU A 279 6.16 -28.29 -19.64
CA LEU A 279 7.07 -27.47 -20.46
C LEU A 279 7.20 -26.05 -19.89
N ARG A 280 6.10 -25.44 -19.44
CA ARG A 280 6.12 -24.10 -18.84
C ARG A 280 6.81 -24.09 -17.47
N VAL A 281 6.60 -25.14 -16.67
CA VAL A 281 7.32 -25.37 -15.41
C VAL A 281 8.80 -25.65 -15.68
N ALA A 282 9.16 -26.40 -16.72
CA ALA A 282 10.56 -26.62 -17.09
C ALA A 282 11.25 -25.36 -17.62
N GLU A 283 10.54 -24.51 -18.36
CA GLU A 283 11.03 -23.19 -18.81
C GLU A 283 11.24 -22.25 -17.62
N LEU A 284 10.32 -22.25 -16.64
CA LEU A 284 10.48 -21.53 -15.37
C LEU A 284 11.60 -22.12 -14.50
N ASN A 285 11.80 -23.43 -14.53
CA ASN A 285 12.85 -24.12 -13.77
C ASN A 285 14.25 -23.96 -14.40
N LYS A 286 14.34 -23.69 -15.70
CA LYS A 286 15.60 -23.24 -16.35
C LYS A 286 16.09 -21.91 -15.75
N HIS A 287 15.17 -21.11 -15.21
CA HIS A 287 15.43 -19.87 -14.49
C HIS A 287 15.43 -20.07 -12.95
N GLN A 288 15.17 -21.29 -12.44
CA GLN A 288 15.40 -21.66 -11.03
C GLN A 288 16.84 -22.14 -10.80
N VAL A 289 17.80 -21.30 -11.17
CA VAL A 289 19.12 -21.38 -10.52
C VAL A 289 19.15 -20.30 -9.46
N CYS A 290 19.39 -20.76 -8.23
CA CYS A 290 19.36 -20.01 -6.96
C CYS A 290 17.97 -19.66 -6.42
N ILE A 291 17.56 -20.44 -5.42
CA ILE A 291 16.61 -20.00 -4.38
C ILE A 291 17.15 -18.76 -3.62
N LEU A 292 18.46 -18.44 -3.76
CA LEU A 292 19.01 -17.11 -3.43
C LEU A 292 18.64 -15.99 -4.42
N CYS A 293 18.41 -16.27 -5.70
CA CYS A 293 17.96 -15.29 -6.70
C CYS A 293 16.46 -14.98 -6.62
N LEU A 294 15.65 -15.79 -5.92
CA LEU A 294 14.22 -15.51 -5.73
C LEU A 294 13.96 -14.33 -4.79
N LYS A 295 14.89 -13.98 -3.89
CA LYS A 295 14.84 -12.70 -3.17
C LYS A 295 15.12 -11.49 -4.09
N TYR A 296 15.82 -11.72 -5.20
CA TYR A 296 16.13 -10.71 -6.21
C TYR A 296 15.03 -10.54 -7.27
N PHE A 297 13.96 -11.34 -7.26
CA PHE A 297 12.86 -11.16 -8.24
C PHE A 297 11.92 -9.99 -7.92
N SER A 298 12.05 -9.33 -6.76
CA SER A 298 11.49 -7.98 -6.52
C SER A 298 12.39 -6.85 -7.08
N VAL A 299 13.51 -7.21 -7.70
CA VAL A 299 14.43 -6.29 -8.37
C VAL A 299 14.48 -6.74 -9.82
N VAL A 300 13.60 -6.18 -10.67
CA VAL A 300 13.90 -6.13 -12.09
C VAL A 300 15.12 -5.22 -12.19
N LEU A 301 16.33 -5.81 -12.17
CA LEU A 301 17.51 -5.15 -12.68
C LEU A 301 17.18 -4.79 -14.12
N ILE A 302 16.84 -3.52 -14.36
CA ILE A 302 16.79 -2.96 -15.71
C ILE A 302 18.16 -3.26 -16.29
N SER A 303 18.22 -4.25 -17.17
CA SER A 303 19.45 -4.75 -17.74
C SER A 303 20.23 -3.57 -18.29
N GLN A 304 21.41 -3.31 -17.71
CA GLN A 304 22.43 -2.50 -18.35
C GLN A 304 22.69 -3.12 -19.73
N ARG A 305 22.42 -2.35 -20.78
CA ARG A 305 22.90 -2.61 -22.14
C ARG A 305 23.99 -1.62 -22.45
#